data_AF-A0A9X2FM05-F1
#
_entry.id   AF-A0A9X2FM05-F1
#
_cell.length_a   1.000
_cell.length_b   1.000
_cell.length_c   1.000
_cell.angle_alpha   90.00
_cell.angle_beta   90.00
_cell.angle_gamma   90.00
#
_symmetry.space_group_name_H-M   'P 1'
#
loop_
_entity.id
_entity.type
_entity.pdbx_description
1 polymer ?
#
loop_
_entity_poly.entity_id
_entity_poly.type
_entity_poly.pdbx_seq_one_letter_code
_entity_poly.pdbx_strand_id
1 'polypeptide(L)'
;MQNQIRQIFSLRTLWYLAFAATFSFLIPIIYESMNATDVTEIEFILFGFNALFAVIVGLAAGKLNHSIIFVLFFPVMFALTYSLFFDSYVHYFTYVYLILTLLAYGVTKD
;
A
#
# COMPACT_ATOMS: atom_id res chain seq x y z
N MET A 1 26.65 -5.82 4.43
CA MET A 1 25.74 -4.75 4.89
C MET A 1 25.74 -3.49 4.02
N GLN A 2 26.88 -2.94 3.58
CA GLN A 2 26.92 -1.71 2.74
C GLN A 2 26.09 -1.79 1.45
N ASN A 3 26.04 -2.94 0.77
CA ASN A 3 25.27 -3.10 -0.46
C ASN A 3 23.74 -3.05 -0.25
N GLN A 4 23.22 -3.48 0.91
CA GLN A 4 21.78 -3.41 1.20
C GLN A 4 21.33 -1.99 1.53
N ILE A 5 22.17 -1.19 2.20
CA ILE A 5 21.88 0.21 2.53
C ILE A 5 21.83 1.07 1.24
N ARG A 6 22.76 0.83 0.29
CA ARG A 6 22.71 1.48 -1.03
C ARG A 6 21.45 1.11 -1.82
N GLN A 7 20.95 -0.11 -1.65
CA GLN A 7 19.72 -0.56 -2.29
C GLN A 7 18.48 0.10 -1.67
N ILE A 8 18.47 0.34 -0.36
CA ILE A 8 17.42 1.09 0.35
C ILE A 8 17.40 2.56 -0.08
N PHE A 9 18.54 3.21 -0.31
CA PHE A 9 18.59 4.57 -0.87
C PHE A 9 18.67 4.61 -2.41
N SER A 10 18.22 3.54 -3.07
CA SER A 10 18.17 3.52 -4.53
C SER A 10 16.95 4.30 -5.03
N LEU A 11 17.07 4.83 -6.26
CA LEU A 11 15.96 5.45 -6.98
C LEU A 11 14.71 4.55 -7.02
N ARG A 12 14.90 3.23 -7.03
CA ARG A 12 13.82 2.23 -7.00
C ARG A 12 13.02 2.29 -5.69
N THR A 13 13.68 2.41 -4.55
CA THR A 13 13.01 2.53 -3.26
C THR A 13 12.17 3.79 -3.19
N LEU A 14 12.72 4.91 -3.69
CA LEU A 14 11.99 6.16 -3.80
C LEU A 14 10.74 6.01 -4.66
N TRP A 15 10.83 5.30 -5.79
CA TRP A 15 9.65 5.02 -6.63
C TRP A 15 8.59 4.19 -5.92
N TYR A 16 8.97 3.10 -5.25
CA TYR A 16 8.01 2.30 -4.49
C TYR A 16 7.34 3.11 -3.39
N LEU A 17 8.10 3.95 -2.70
CA LEU A 17 7.59 4.75 -1.59
C LEU A 17 6.71 5.90 -2.09
N ALA A 18 7.10 6.57 -3.18
CA ALA A 18 6.30 7.61 -3.83
C ALA A 18 4.99 7.05 -4.39
N PHE A 19 5.03 5.85 -4.99
CA PHE A 19 3.83 5.19 -5.51
C PHE A 19 2.91 4.78 -4.35
N ALA A 20 3.45 4.11 -3.33
CA ALA A 20 2.70 3.78 -2.12
C ALA A 20 2.08 5.02 -1.46
N ALA A 21 2.84 6.11 -1.34
CA ALA A 21 2.34 7.38 -0.83
C ALA A 21 1.19 7.92 -1.69
N THR A 22 1.40 8.01 -3.01
CA THR A 22 0.39 8.55 -3.93
C THR A 22 -0.93 7.82 -3.78
N PHE A 23 -0.93 6.49 -3.85
CA PHE A 23 -2.18 5.73 -3.76
C PHE A 23 -2.78 5.69 -2.34
N SER A 24 -1.94 5.76 -1.31
CA SER A 24 -2.43 5.83 0.08
C SER A 24 -3.08 7.18 0.39
N PHE A 25 -2.59 8.28 -0.18
CA PHE A 25 -3.08 9.66 0.06
C PHE A 25 -4.19 10.10 -0.89
N LEU A 26 -4.17 9.66 -2.14
CA LEU A 26 -5.11 10.13 -3.16
C LEU A 26 -6.56 9.81 -2.77
N ILE A 27 -6.78 8.65 -2.17
CA ILE A 27 -8.10 8.24 -1.68
C ILE A 27 -8.61 9.12 -0.52
N PRO A 28 -7.91 9.25 0.63
CA PRO A 28 -8.34 10.12 1.73
C PRO A 28 -8.59 11.56 1.30
N ILE A 29 -7.74 12.12 0.43
CA ILE A 29 -7.89 13.50 -0.05
C ILE A 29 -9.18 13.68 -0.85
N ILE A 30 -9.50 12.75 -1.76
CA ILE A 30 -10.75 12.81 -2.52
C ILE A 30 -11.93 12.72 -1.56
N TYR A 31 -11.87 11.82 -0.58
CA TYR A 31 -12.95 11.61 0.38
C TYR A 31 -13.26 12.85 1.21
N GLU A 32 -12.21 13.44 1.80
CA GLU A 32 -12.28 14.70 2.54
C GLU A 32 -12.86 15.82 1.66
N SER A 33 -12.44 15.89 0.38
CA SER A 33 -12.90 16.93 -0.54
C SER A 33 -14.36 16.78 -0.98
N MET A 34 -14.90 15.56 -0.99
CA MET A 34 -16.28 15.27 -1.42
C MET A 34 -17.29 15.45 -0.29
N ASN A 35 -16.84 15.66 0.95
CA ASN A 35 -17.68 15.80 2.15
C ASN A 35 -18.72 14.66 2.23
N ALA A 36 -18.32 13.47 1.79
CA ALA A 36 -19.23 12.36 1.59
C ALA A 36 -19.66 11.79 2.95
N THR A 37 -20.97 11.80 3.21
CA THR A 37 -21.54 11.38 4.50
C THR A 37 -21.84 9.89 4.56
N ASP A 38 -21.95 9.21 3.42
CA ASP A 38 -22.13 7.74 3.35
C ASP A 38 -20.78 7.02 3.36
N VAL A 39 -20.20 7.00 4.57
CA VAL A 39 -18.91 6.38 4.89
C VAL A 39 -18.85 4.93 4.44
N THR A 40 -19.91 4.15 4.66
CA THR A 40 -19.90 2.70 4.45
C THR A 40 -19.78 2.26 2.98
N GLU A 41 -20.49 2.93 2.08
CA GLU A 41 -20.55 2.53 0.66
C GLU A 41 -19.26 2.89 -0.07
N ILE A 42 -18.70 4.05 0.30
CA ILE A 42 -17.45 4.53 -0.27
C ILE A 42 -16.27 3.77 0.33
N GLU A 43 -16.25 3.48 1.63
CA GLU A 43 -15.21 2.62 2.24
C GLU A 43 -15.10 1.26 1.58
N PHE A 44 -16.22 0.66 1.15
CA PHE A 44 -16.21 -0.64 0.49
C PHE A 44 -15.57 -0.58 -0.90
N ILE A 45 -15.87 0.48 -1.67
CA ILE A 45 -15.23 0.75 -2.97
C ILE A 45 -13.73 1.04 -2.77
N LEU A 46 -13.39 1.81 -1.74
CA LEU A 46 -12.01 2.16 -1.39
C LEU A 46 -11.20 0.96 -0.90
N PHE A 47 -11.83 0.06 -0.15
CA PHE A 47 -11.24 -1.21 0.25
C PHE A 47 -10.88 -2.04 -1.00
N GLY A 48 -11.79 -2.11 -1.97
CA GLY A 48 -11.54 -2.79 -3.25
C GLY A 48 -10.34 -2.23 -4.02
N PHE A 49 -10.24 -0.90 -4.14
CA PHE A 49 -9.12 -0.25 -4.82
C PHE A 49 -7.78 -0.50 -4.12
N ASN A 50 -7.72 -0.30 -2.80
CA ASN A 50 -6.50 -0.53 -2.03
C ASN A 50 -6.09 -2.01 -2.03
N ALA A 51 -7.05 -2.93 -2.01
CA ALA A 51 -6.78 -4.37 -2.15
C ALA A 51 -6.18 -4.71 -3.53
N LEU A 52 -6.71 -4.12 -4.61
CA LEU A 52 -6.14 -4.25 -5.94
C LEU A 52 -4.69 -3.73 -5.99
N PHE A 53 -4.44 -2.55 -5.40
CA PHE A 53 -3.09 -1.99 -5.32
C PHE A 53 -2.13 -2.87 -4.52
N ALA A 54 -2.58 -3.39 -3.38
CA ALA A 54 -1.84 -4.35 -2.57
C ALA A 54 -1.39 -5.56 -3.41
N VAL A 55 -2.31 -6.16 -4.15
CA VAL A 55 -1.99 -7.29 -5.05
C VAL A 55 -1.01 -6.88 -6.14
N ILE A 56 -1.24 -5.77 -6.85
CA ILE A 56 -0.37 -5.30 -7.94
C ILE A 56 1.07 -5.06 -7.45
N VAL A 57 1.24 -4.41 -6.30
CA VAL A 57 2.56 -4.12 -5.71
C VAL A 57 3.28 -5.43 -5.37
N GLY A 58 2.58 -6.39 -4.76
CA GLY A 58 3.12 -7.72 -4.46
C GLY A 58 3.56 -8.45 -5.74
N LEU A 59 2.67 -8.56 -6.72
CA LEU A 59 2.94 -9.21 -8.01
C LEU A 59 4.15 -8.58 -8.71
N ALA A 60 4.22 -7.25 -8.76
CA ALA A 60 5.30 -6.50 -9.41
C ALA A 60 6.64 -6.73 -8.69
N ALA A 61 6.66 -6.68 -7.37
CA ALA A 61 7.87 -6.94 -6.59
C ALA A 61 8.38 -8.38 -6.75
N GLY A 62 7.48 -9.37 -6.81
CA GLY A 62 7.83 -10.78 -7.03
C GLY A 62 8.38 -10.99 -8.45
N LYS A 63 7.61 -10.58 -9.46
CA LYS A 63 7.94 -10.73 -10.89
C LYS A 63 9.26 -10.06 -11.29
N LEU A 64 9.57 -8.91 -10.70
CA LEU A 64 10.82 -8.18 -10.96
C LEU A 64 11.98 -8.66 -10.08
N ASN A 65 11.80 -9.73 -9.30
CA ASN A 65 12.77 -10.27 -8.36
C ASN A 65 13.32 -9.23 -7.37
N HIS A 66 12.46 -8.29 -6.98
CA HIS A 66 12.80 -7.28 -6.01
C HIS A 66 12.78 -7.83 -4.57
N SER A 67 13.41 -7.09 -3.66
CA SER A 67 13.44 -7.43 -2.23
C SER A 67 12.03 -7.44 -1.65
N ILE A 68 11.76 -8.41 -0.77
CA ILE A 68 10.50 -8.53 -0.03
C ILE A 68 10.19 -7.27 0.81
N ILE A 69 11.20 -6.47 1.15
CA ILE A 69 11.02 -5.20 1.88
C ILE A 69 10.05 -4.25 1.15
N PHE A 70 10.04 -4.23 -0.18
CA PHE A 70 9.15 -3.34 -0.94
C PHE A 70 7.66 -3.70 -0.80
N VAL A 71 7.35 -4.93 -0.41
CA VAL A 71 5.99 -5.45 -0.17
C VAL A 71 5.36 -4.77 1.07
N LEU A 72 6.20 -4.27 1.98
CA LEU A 72 5.77 -3.59 3.21
C LEU A 72 5.40 -2.11 2.99
N PHE A 73 5.84 -1.51 1.89
CA PHE A 73 5.73 -0.06 1.71
C PHE A 73 4.28 0.39 1.60
N PHE A 74 3.46 -0.34 0.84
CA PHE A 74 2.05 0.00 0.68
C PHE A 74 1.26 -0.17 1.99
N PRO A 75 1.29 -1.32 2.70
CA PRO A 75 0.59 -1.46 3.98
C PRO A 75 1.01 -0.44 5.03
N VAL A 76 2.31 -0.12 5.12
CA VAL A 76 2.81 0.89 6.06
C VAL A 76 2.33 2.29 5.70
N MET A 77 2.40 2.68 4.43
CA MET A 77 1.89 3.98 3.99
C MET A 77 0.37 4.08 4.16
N PHE A 78 -0.37 3.01 3.86
CA PHE A 78 -1.80 2.94 4.10
C PHE A 78 -2.11 3.19 5.59
N ALA A 79 -1.43 2.48 6.50
CA ALA A 79 -1.62 2.66 7.93
C ALA A 79 -1.37 4.12 8.34
N LEU A 80 -0.21 4.68 7.98
CA LEU A 80 0.16 6.06 8.34
C LEU A 80 -0.81 7.09 7.80
N THR A 81 -1.21 6.96 6.54
CA THR A 81 -2.09 7.92 5.90
C THR A 81 -3.49 7.83 6.48
N TYR A 82 -4.07 6.65 6.59
CA TYR A 82 -5.45 6.51 7.05
C TYR A 82 -5.60 6.83 8.54
N SER A 83 -4.53 6.74 9.35
CA SER A 83 -4.52 7.30 10.71
C SER A 83 -4.77 8.81 10.79
N LEU A 84 -4.49 9.55 9.70
CA LEU A 84 -4.65 11.01 9.68
C LEU A 84 -6.04 11.48 9.25
N PHE A 85 -6.79 10.63 8.54
CA PHE A 85 -8.05 11.00 7.90
C PHE A 85 -9.26 10.18 8.37
N PHE A 86 -9.04 8.99 8.95
CA PHE A 86 -10.13 8.05 9.27
C PHE A 86 -10.00 7.47 10.68
N ASP A 87 -11.10 6.87 11.15
CA ASP A 87 -11.20 6.26 12.47
C ASP A 87 -10.33 4.99 12.62
N SER A 88 -10.09 4.62 13.88
CA SER A 88 -9.17 3.55 14.24
C SER A 88 -9.54 2.17 13.66
N TYR A 89 -10.81 1.90 13.34
CA TYR A 89 -11.21 0.60 12.77
C TYR A 89 -10.63 0.35 11.37
N VAL A 90 -10.32 1.40 10.62
CA VAL A 90 -9.76 1.28 9.26
C VAL A 90 -8.36 0.64 9.29
N HIS A 91 -7.70 0.64 10.46
CA HIS A 91 -6.37 0.05 10.64
C HIS A 91 -6.38 -1.48 10.51
N TYR A 92 -7.52 -2.14 10.74
CA TYR A 92 -7.62 -3.59 10.54
C TYR A 92 -7.34 -4.00 9.09
N PHE A 93 -7.63 -3.11 8.13
CA PHE A 93 -7.34 -3.36 6.72
C PHE A 93 -5.85 -3.36 6.39
N THR A 94 -5.00 -2.74 7.21
CA THR A 94 -3.53 -2.81 7.08
C THR A 94 -3.06 -4.26 7.06
N TYR A 95 -3.57 -5.08 7.99
CA TYR A 95 -3.21 -6.49 8.07
C TYR A 95 -3.70 -7.27 6.85
N VAL A 96 -4.91 -6.95 6.36
CA VAL A 96 -5.46 -7.56 5.15
C VAL A 96 -4.59 -7.24 3.94
N TYR A 97 -4.21 -5.98 3.75
CA TYR A 97 -3.36 -5.58 2.63
C TYR A 97 -1.95 -6.14 2.73
N LEU A 98 -1.40 -6.28 3.94
CA LEU A 98 -0.12 -6.93 4.16
C LEU A 98 -0.16 -8.41 3.74
N ILE A 99 -1.22 -9.13 4.08
CA ILE A 99 -1.39 -10.52 3.67
C ILE A 99 -1.52 -10.59 2.14
N LEU A 100 -2.33 -9.73 1.53
CA LEU A 100 -2.52 -9.69 0.08
C LEU A 100 -1.22 -9.39 -0.67
N THR A 101 -0.44 -8.39 -0.23
CA THR A 101 0.84 -8.05 -0.85
C THR A 101 1.84 -9.21 -0.74
N LEU A 102 1.91 -9.88 0.42
CA LEU A 102 2.80 -11.02 0.66
C LEU A 102 2.42 -12.25 -0.18
N LEU A 103 1.13 -12.60 -0.23
CA LEU A 103 0.64 -13.71 -1.06
C LEU A 103 0.94 -13.45 -2.55
N ALA A 104 0.60 -12.25 -3.03
CA ALA A 104 0.87 -11.84 -4.40
C ALA A 104 2.37 -11.86 -4.74
N TYR A 105 3.23 -11.43 -3.81
CA TYR A 105 4.67 -11.52 -3.97
C TYR A 105 5.16 -12.96 -4.09
N GLY A 106 4.67 -13.87 -3.24
CA GLY A 106 5.04 -15.28 -3.28
C GLY A 106 4.67 -15.95 -4.61
N VAL A 107 3.48 -15.67 -5.14
CA VAL A 107 2.96 -16.28 -6.38
C VAL A 107 3.81 -15.96 -7.61
N THR A 108 4.47 -14.80 -7.67
CA THR A 108 5.26 -14.38 -8.86
C THR A 108 6.76 -14.41 -8.66
N LYS A 109 7.23 -14.88 -7.50
CA LYS A 109 8.67 -14.98 -7.22
C LYS A 109 9.31 -16.25 -7.77
N ASP A 110 8.49 -17.23 -8.14
CA ASP A 110 8.91 -18.48 -8.77
C ASP A 110 9.31 -18.30 -10.24
#